data_AF-A0A9E4D390-F1
#
_entry.id   AF-A0A9E4D390-F1
#
_cell.length_a   1.000
_cell.length_b   1.000
_cell.length_c   1.000
_cell.angle_alpha   90.00
_cell.angle_beta   90.00
_cell.angle_gamma   90.00
#
_symmetry.space_group_name_H-M   'P 1'
#
loop_
_entity.id
_entity.type
_entity.pdbx_description
1 polymer ?
#
loop_
_entity_poly.entity_id
_entity_poly.type
_entity_poly.pdbx_seq_one_letter_code
_entity_poly.pdbx_strand_id
1 'polypeptide(L)'
;MTSLRTDAAYGRGLATRTPDGTILDAWFPVLGLGQAPADAASQFDFASACTVDQLRNVEVYEVACDIASLADPIADAVDAYLRLHLLSNRFVQPRTINLDGIFGILNNVAWTTAG
;
A
#
# COMPACT_ATOMS: atom_id res chain seq x y z
N MET A 1 6.14 1.86 -27.36
CA MET A 1 5.75 1.06 -26.18
C MET A 1 6.43 1.68 -24.97
N THR A 2 5.68 2.01 -23.93
CA THR A 2 6.27 2.48 -22.68
C THR A 2 6.84 1.27 -21.94
N SER A 3 8.15 1.28 -21.66
CA SER A 3 8.77 0.22 -20.86
C SER A 3 8.31 0.33 -19.40
N LEU A 4 8.14 -0.80 -18.73
CA LEU A 4 7.94 -0.82 -17.29
C LEU A 4 9.22 -0.37 -16.59
N ARG A 5 9.06 0.37 -15.47
CA ARG A 5 10.16 0.77 -14.59
C ARG A 5 10.63 -0.43 -13.80
N THR A 6 11.93 -0.63 -13.74
CA THR A 6 12.57 -1.66 -12.90
C THR A 6 13.11 -1.09 -11.59
N ASP A 7 12.81 0.18 -11.31
CA ASP A 7 13.23 0.83 -10.06
C ASP A 7 12.47 0.24 -8.88
N ALA A 8 13.13 0.17 -7.73
CA ALA A 8 12.51 -0.17 -6.46
C ALA A 8 11.57 0.93 -5.97
N ALA A 9 10.68 0.60 -5.03
CA ALA A 9 9.86 1.56 -4.30
C ALA A 9 9.60 1.07 -2.88
N TYR A 10 9.23 1.98 -2.00
CA TYR A 10 8.89 1.66 -0.62
C TYR A 10 7.67 2.45 -0.15
N GLY A 11 7.01 1.90 0.87
CA GLY A 11 5.94 2.53 1.62
C GLY A 11 5.97 2.09 3.10
N ARG A 12 5.70 3.03 3.99
CA ARG A 12 5.29 2.81 5.38
C ARG A 12 3.90 3.39 5.56
N GLY A 13 3.00 2.60 6.11
CA GLY A 13 1.57 2.88 6.04
C GLY A 13 0.77 2.22 7.13
N LEU A 14 -0.54 2.39 7.02
CA LEU A 14 -1.55 1.72 7.85
C LEU A 14 -2.41 0.89 6.92
N ALA A 15 -2.65 -0.37 7.28
CA ALA A 15 -3.59 -1.23 6.58
C ALA A 15 -4.75 -1.60 7.49
N THR A 16 -5.95 -1.65 6.93
CA THR A 16 -7.14 -2.18 7.60
C THR A 16 -7.31 -3.64 7.23
N ARG A 17 -7.43 -4.53 8.22
CA ARG A 17 -7.68 -5.95 8.00
C ARG A 17 -8.86 -6.48 8.79
N THR A 18 -9.51 -7.50 8.25
CA THR A 18 -10.46 -8.37 8.96
C THR A 18 -9.72 -9.39 9.85
N PRO A 19 -10.41 -10.11 10.76
CA PRO A 19 -9.77 -11.07 11.65
C PRO A 19 -9.16 -12.29 10.96
N ASP A 20 -9.63 -12.62 9.75
CA ASP A 20 -9.05 -13.68 8.92
C ASP A 20 -7.83 -13.22 8.11
N GLY A 21 -7.40 -11.97 8.28
CA GLY A 21 -6.22 -11.40 7.64
C GLY A 21 -6.49 -10.77 6.27
N THR A 22 -7.74 -10.72 5.81
CA THR A 22 -8.08 -10.06 4.54
C THR A 22 -7.81 -8.55 4.65
N ILE A 23 -6.94 -8.04 3.76
CA ILE A 23 -6.63 -6.61 3.68
C ILE A 23 -7.75 -5.89 2.92
N LEU A 24 -8.37 -4.91 3.58
CA LEU A 24 -9.41 -4.08 2.98
C LEU A 24 -8.81 -2.91 2.24
N ASP A 25 -7.88 -2.19 2.88
CA ASP A 25 -7.15 -1.09 2.28
C ASP A 25 -5.76 -0.90 2.91
N ALA A 26 -4.93 -0.07 2.26
CA ALA A 26 -3.71 0.44 2.86
C ALA A 26 -3.48 1.90 2.44
N TRP A 27 -3.10 2.73 3.41
CA TRP A 27 -2.76 4.14 3.23
C TRP A 27 -1.30 4.40 3.58
N PHE A 28 -0.58 5.08 2.68
CA PHE A 28 0.85 5.33 2.81
C PHE A 28 1.16 6.83 2.94
N PRO A 29 1.34 7.37 4.16
CA PRO A 29 1.81 8.74 4.37
C PRO A 29 3.31 8.90 4.09
N VAL A 30 4.09 7.81 4.17
CA VAL A 30 5.55 7.81 3.93
C VAL A 30 5.83 6.83 2.81
N LEU A 31 6.22 7.33 1.63
CA LEU A 31 6.49 6.51 0.45
C LEU A 31 7.51 7.18 -0.48
N GLY A 32 8.14 6.38 -1.34
CA GLY A 32 9.04 6.89 -2.35
C GLY A 32 9.57 5.82 -3.29
N LEU A 33 10.45 6.26 -4.21
CA LEU A 33 11.20 5.39 -5.09
C LEU A 33 12.56 5.05 -4.48
N GLY A 34 13.09 3.88 -4.83
CA GLY A 34 14.33 3.34 -4.29
C GLY A 34 14.13 2.59 -2.98
N GLN A 35 15.21 2.47 -2.21
CA GLN A 35 15.19 1.83 -0.90
C GLN A 35 14.67 2.78 0.17
N ALA A 36 13.90 2.25 1.12
CA ALA A 36 13.42 3.02 2.26
C ALA A 36 14.58 3.67 3.04
N PRO A 37 14.49 4.97 3.39
CA PRO A 37 15.46 5.58 4.30
C PRO A 37 15.33 4.96 5.69
N ALA A 38 16.43 4.98 6.45
CA ALA A 38 16.49 4.32 7.76
C ALA A 38 15.51 4.90 8.79
N ASP A 39 15.07 6.14 8.60
CA ASP A 39 14.14 6.85 9.48
C ASP A 39 12.68 6.76 9.02
N ALA A 40 12.35 6.05 7.94
CA ALA A 40 11.00 6.01 7.34
C ALA A 40 9.89 5.66 8.36
N ALA A 41 10.16 4.73 9.28
CA ALA A 41 9.20 4.31 10.32
C ALA A 41 8.94 5.40 11.38
N SER A 42 9.84 6.36 11.52
CA SER A 42 9.74 7.45 12.51
C SER A 42 9.20 8.75 11.90
N GLN A 43 8.97 8.80 10.59
CA GLN A 43 8.47 9.99 9.90
C GLN A 43 6.96 10.24 10.11
N PHE A 44 6.25 9.24 10.65
CA PHE A 44 4.83 9.32 11.00
C PHE A 44 4.60 8.58 12.34
N ASP A 45 3.68 9.07 13.15
CA ASP A 45 3.30 8.40 14.41
C ASP A 45 2.29 7.28 14.14
N PHE A 46 2.78 6.14 13.64
CA PHE A 46 1.94 4.99 13.32
C PHE A 46 1.28 4.38 14.56
N ALA A 47 1.98 4.41 15.70
CA ALA A 47 1.52 3.82 16.95
C ALA A 47 0.21 4.45 17.44
N SER A 48 0.07 5.78 17.33
CA SER A 48 -1.17 6.46 17.71
C SER A 48 -2.33 6.26 16.74
N ALA A 49 -2.04 5.84 15.51
CA ALA A 49 -3.03 5.60 14.47
C ALA A 49 -3.49 4.13 14.37
N CYS A 50 -2.74 3.19 14.95
CA CYS A 50 -3.16 1.80 15.06
C CYS A 50 -4.35 1.67 16.01
N THR A 51 -5.38 0.91 15.61
CA THR A 51 -6.61 0.77 16.39
C THR A 51 -7.35 -0.52 16.08
N VAL A 52 -8.19 -0.97 17.00
CA VAL A 52 -9.13 -2.09 16.80
C VAL A 52 -10.54 -1.56 16.89
N ASP A 53 -11.32 -1.75 15.82
CA ASP A 53 -12.73 -1.39 15.76
C ASP A 53 -13.59 -2.64 15.95
N GLN A 54 -14.15 -2.79 17.15
CA GLN A 54 -14.99 -3.94 17.50
C GLN A 54 -16.35 -3.92 16.78
N LEU A 55 -16.86 -2.74 16.42
CA LEU A 55 -18.16 -2.63 15.75
C LEU A 55 -18.06 -3.09 14.30
N ARG A 56 -17.01 -2.67 13.61
CA ARG A 56 -16.71 -3.10 12.23
C ARG A 56 -15.97 -4.44 12.18
N ASN A 57 -15.45 -4.92 13.31
CA ASN A 57 -14.63 -6.12 13.44
C ASN A 57 -13.39 -6.08 12.53
N VAL A 58 -12.65 -4.97 12.60
CA VAL A 58 -11.40 -4.76 11.85
C VAL A 58 -10.28 -4.23 12.75
N GLU A 59 -9.06 -4.39 12.30
CA GLU A 59 -7.85 -3.83 12.91
C GLU A 59 -7.12 -2.95 11.89
N VAL A 60 -6.73 -1.75 12.33
CA VAL A 60 -5.81 -0.87 11.62
C VAL A 60 -4.43 -1.05 12.24
N TYR A 61 -3.44 -1.43 11.44
CA TYR A 61 -2.09 -1.74 11.90
C TYR A 61 -1.02 -1.19 10.96
N GLU A 62 0.17 -0.96 11.50
CA GLU A 62 1.33 -0.49 10.74
C GLU A 62 1.79 -1.56 9.74
N VAL A 63 2.06 -1.13 8.50
CA VAL A 63 2.61 -1.96 7.44
C VAL A 63 3.85 -1.32 6.81
N ALA A 64 4.80 -2.18 6.46
CA ALA A 64 5.95 -1.86 5.65
C ALA A 64 5.88 -2.65 4.34
N CYS A 65 5.97 -1.96 3.22
CA CYS A 65 5.99 -2.56 1.89
C CYS A 65 7.23 -2.07 1.14
N ASP A 66 8.00 -3.02 0.61
CA ASP A 66 9.21 -2.76 -0.16
C ASP A 66 9.08 -3.56 -1.47
N ILE A 67 9.00 -2.84 -2.59
CA ILE A 67 8.91 -3.40 -3.95
C ILE A 67 10.31 -3.35 -4.56
N ALA A 68 10.87 -4.52 -4.91
CA ALA A 68 12.20 -4.61 -5.49
C ALA A 68 12.28 -4.00 -6.91
N SER A 69 11.26 -4.25 -7.74
CA SER A 69 11.13 -3.69 -9.08
C SER A 69 9.67 -3.44 -9.42
N LEU A 70 9.35 -2.24 -9.89
CA LEU A 70 8.00 -1.87 -10.34
C LEU A 70 7.55 -2.60 -11.62
N ALA A 71 8.42 -3.39 -12.25
CA ALA A 71 8.07 -4.27 -13.37
C ALA A 71 7.57 -5.64 -12.89
N ASP A 72 7.86 -5.99 -11.64
CA ASP A 72 7.49 -7.28 -11.07
C ASP A 72 5.97 -7.37 -10.85
N PRO A 73 5.38 -8.57 -10.90
CA PRO A 73 3.98 -8.78 -10.56
C PRO A 73 3.63 -8.21 -9.18
N ILE A 74 2.38 -7.80 -9.01
CA ILE A 74 1.85 -7.39 -7.70
C ILE A 74 1.88 -8.59 -6.75
N ALA A 75 2.53 -8.44 -5.60
CA ALA A 75 2.67 -9.52 -4.62
C ALA A 75 1.39 -9.76 -3.80
N ASP A 76 0.77 -8.68 -3.32
CA ASP A 76 -0.41 -8.71 -2.46
C ASP A 76 -1.20 -7.38 -2.52
N ALA A 77 -2.25 -7.28 -1.72
CA ALA A 77 -3.08 -6.08 -1.66
C ALA A 77 -2.30 -4.84 -1.18
N VAL A 78 -1.36 -4.98 -0.24
CA VAL A 78 -0.57 -3.86 0.29
C VAL A 78 0.34 -3.29 -0.79
N ASP A 79 0.99 -4.15 -1.57
CA ASP A 79 1.75 -3.79 -2.79
C ASP A 79 0.83 -3.07 -3.80
N ALA A 80 -0.34 -3.61 -4.09
CA ALA A 80 -1.30 -2.99 -5.01
C ALA A 80 -1.66 -1.55 -4.59
N TYR A 81 -1.97 -1.33 -3.31
CA TYR A 81 -2.25 -0.01 -2.78
C TYR A 81 -1.03 0.93 -2.85
N LEU A 82 0.19 0.44 -2.60
CA LEU A 82 1.40 1.24 -2.73
C LEU A 82 1.59 1.71 -4.17
N ARG A 83 1.42 0.84 -5.16
CA ARG A 83 1.49 1.20 -6.59
C ARG A 83 0.48 2.26 -6.99
N LEU A 84 -0.76 2.16 -6.50
CA LEU A 84 -1.80 3.17 -6.71
C LEU A 84 -1.45 4.50 -6.03
N HIS A 85 -0.84 4.47 -4.84
CA HIS A 85 -0.34 5.67 -4.17
C HIS A 85 0.80 6.34 -4.94
N LEU A 86 1.75 5.57 -5.48
CA LEU A 86 2.86 6.11 -6.29
C LEU A 86 2.34 6.83 -7.54
N LEU A 87 1.30 6.29 -8.19
CA LEU A 87 0.62 6.95 -9.32
C LEU A 87 -0.08 8.24 -8.89
N SER A 88 -0.88 8.17 -7.83
CA SER A 88 -1.69 9.30 -7.34
C SER A 88 -0.81 10.45 -6.84
N ASN A 89 0.32 10.13 -6.20
CA ASN A 89 1.34 11.08 -5.75
C ASN A 89 2.34 11.47 -6.85
N ARG A 90 2.15 10.98 -8.09
CA ARG A 90 2.93 11.34 -9.27
C ARG A 90 4.43 10.99 -9.19
N PHE A 91 4.82 10.03 -8.34
CA PHE A 91 6.16 9.44 -8.35
C PHE A 91 6.43 8.69 -9.67
N VAL A 92 5.38 8.14 -10.26
CA VAL A 92 5.42 7.40 -11.53
C VAL A 92 4.29 7.87 -12.44
N GLN A 93 4.46 7.69 -13.75
CA GLN A 93 3.46 8.05 -14.75
C GLN A 93 2.53 6.86 -15.05
N PRO A 94 1.31 7.09 -15.54
CA PRO A 94 0.45 6.00 -16.02
C PRO A 94 1.17 5.14 -17.07
N ARG A 95 0.90 3.82 -17.06
CA ARG A 95 1.49 2.82 -17.97
C ARG A 95 3.03 2.67 -17.84
N THR A 96 3.61 3.02 -16.70
CA THR A 96 5.05 2.84 -16.42
C THR A 96 5.36 1.83 -15.32
N ILE A 97 4.34 1.28 -14.65
CA ILE A 97 4.49 0.28 -13.59
C ILE A 97 3.56 -0.89 -13.88
N ASN A 98 3.93 -2.09 -13.41
CA ASN A 98 3.11 -3.29 -13.56
C ASN A 98 1.87 -3.17 -12.66
N LEU A 99 0.69 -3.28 -13.25
CA LEU A 99 -0.60 -3.37 -12.56
C LEU A 99 -1.43 -4.56 -13.07
N ASP A 100 -0.80 -5.50 -13.76
CA ASP A 100 -1.49 -6.65 -14.34
C ASP A 100 -2.11 -7.49 -13.22
N GLY A 101 -3.37 -7.88 -13.40
CA GLY A 101 -4.09 -8.70 -12.42
C GLY A 101 -4.55 -7.96 -11.16
N ILE A 102 -4.39 -6.63 -11.05
CA ILE A 102 -4.71 -5.87 -9.82
C ILE A 102 -6.14 -6.12 -9.29
N PHE A 103 -7.13 -6.29 -10.17
CA PHE A 103 -8.52 -6.58 -9.77
C PHE A 103 -8.71 -7.95 -9.10
N GLY A 104 -7.82 -8.91 -9.37
CA GLY A 104 -7.82 -10.21 -8.68
C GLY A 104 -7.10 -10.19 -7.35
N ILE A 105 -6.35 -9.11 -7.05
CA ILE A 105 -5.60 -8.93 -5.81
C ILE A 105 -6.37 -8.05 -4.81
N LEU A 106 -7.04 -7.00 -5.29
CA LEU A 106 -7.82 -6.10 -4.44
C LEU A 106 -9.15 -6.71 -4.03
N ASN A 107 -9.45 -6.68 -2.73
CA ASN A 107 -10.71 -7.17 -2.19
C ASN A 107 -11.86 -6.20 -2.48
N ASN A 108 -13.08 -6.72 -2.60
CA ASN A 108 -14.27 -5.90 -2.68
C ASN A 108 -14.62 -5.35 -1.28
N VAL A 109 -14.73 -4.03 -1.14
CA VAL A 109 -14.89 -3.35 0.16
C VAL A 109 -16.11 -2.45 0.15
N ALA A 110 -16.85 -2.45 1.26
CA ALA A 110 -17.87 -1.45 1.53
C ALA A 110 -17.23 -0.22 2.17
N TRP A 111 -17.15 0.89 1.43
CA TRP A 111 -16.59 2.15 1.91
C TRP A 111 -17.64 2.95 2.69
N THR A 112 -17.38 3.23 3.96
CA THR A 112 -18.35 3.89 4.85
C THR A 112 -17.78 5.15 5.49
N THR A 113 -18.64 5.94 6.15
CA THR A 113 -18.17 7.10 6.93
C THR A 113 -17.37 6.71 8.17
N ALA A 114 -17.42 5.43 8.59
CA ALA A 114 -16.63 4.90 9.70
C ALA A 114 -15.27 4.33 9.23
N GLY A 115 -14.93 4.51 7.95
CA GLY A 115 -13.93 3.70 7.24
C GLY A 115 -14.64 2.64 6.43
#